data_AF-A0A7W0SHM4-F1
#
_entry.id   AF-A0A7W0SHM4-F1
#
_cell.length_a   1.000
_cell.length_b   1.000
_cell.length_c   1.000
_cell.angle_alpha   90.00
_cell.angle_beta   90.00
_cell.angle_gamma   90.00
#
_symmetry.space_group_name_H-M   'P 1'
#
loop_
_entity.id
_entity.type
_entity.pdbx_description
1 polymer ?
#
loop_
_entity_poly.entity_id
_entity_poly.type
_entity_poly.pdbx_seq_one_letter_code
_entity_poly.pdbx_strand_id
1 'polypeptide(L)'
;MPAERLRGTSIVWQFASTSFIVFGLIGVGIAALRAGELRASSEVTAQVRAELIAESVIALLLGPGDLAGPVLGVRYRELDRAIHEFAMEDAGVERVKIWNHDGMVVFSNDQEQVGLELELEEDLLEAFEGEVASEISDLSESENESERALADQLFETYVPINLSGGTGSEEVDAVIE
;
A
#
# COMPACT_ATOMS: atom_id res chain seq x y z
N MET A 1 -58.64 46.26 -21.61
CA MET A 1 -58.22 44.96 -22.18
C MET A 1 -56.80 45.10 -22.74
N PRO A 2 -55.90 44.11 -22.63
CA PRO A 2 -55.52 43.30 -21.47
C PRO A 2 -54.08 43.64 -20.99
N ALA A 3 -53.76 43.28 -19.75
CA ALA A 3 -52.41 43.38 -19.19
C ALA A 3 -51.57 42.17 -19.61
N GLU A 4 -50.41 42.42 -20.22
CA GLU A 4 -49.42 41.41 -20.57
C GLU A 4 -48.87 40.76 -19.28
N ARG A 5 -49.24 39.49 -19.07
CA ARG A 5 -48.71 38.69 -17.96
C ARG A 5 -47.29 38.27 -18.32
N LEU A 6 -46.34 38.76 -17.52
CA LEU A 6 -44.91 38.50 -17.58
C LEU A 6 -44.62 37.00 -17.68
N ARG A 7 -44.27 36.53 -18.89
CA ARG A 7 -43.71 35.20 -19.16
C ARG A 7 -42.22 35.07 -18.77
N GLY A 8 -41.65 36.10 -18.13
CA GLY A 8 -40.20 36.23 -17.90
C GLY A 8 -39.60 35.28 -16.85
N THR A 9 -40.41 34.72 -15.94
CA THR A 9 -39.91 33.82 -14.89
C THR A 9 -39.63 32.40 -15.39
N SER A 10 -40.32 31.94 -16.44
CA SER A 10 -40.19 30.55 -16.92
C SER A 10 -38.82 30.25 -17.54
N ILE A 11 -38.25 31.20 -18.28
CA ILE A 11 -36.98 30.99 -18.99
C ILE A 11 -35.81 31.09 -18.00
N VAL A 12 -35.82 32.10 -17.13
CA VAL A 12 -34.75 32.28 -16.12
C VAL A 12 -34.72 31.10 -15.16
N TRP A 13 -35.88 30.57 -14.76
CA TRP A 13 -35.96 29.42 -13.87
C TRP A 13 -35.54 28.11 -14.56
N GLN A 14 -35.94 27.88 -15.83
CA GLN A 14 -35.44 26.74 -16.61
C GLN A 14 -33.92 26.80 -16.80
N PHE A 15 -33.37 27.98 -17.08
CA PHE A 15 -31.93 28.16 -17.26
C PHE A 15 -31.19 27.91 -15.94
N ALA A 16 -31.72 28.43 -14.82
CA ALA A 16 -31.16 28.22 -13.50
C ALA A 16 -31.17 26.73 -13.10
N SER A 17 -32.28 26.01 -13.33
CA SER A 17 -32.37 24.58 -13.04
C SER A 17 -31.43 23.75 -13.90
N THR A 18 -31.31 24.07 -15.20
CA THR A 18 -30.43 23.34 -16.11
C THR A 18 -28.97 23.56 -15.73
N SER A 19 -28.57 24.81 -15.46
CA SER A 19 -27.21 25.12 -15.00
C SER A 19 -26.89 24.47 -13.66
N PHE A 20 -27.84 24.42 -12.72
CA PHE A 20 -27.64 23.75 -11.42
C PHE A 20 -27.45 22.24 -11.56
N ILE A 21 -28.20 21.58 -12.45
CA ILE A 21 -28.05 20.15 -12.73
C ILE A 21 -26.68 19.88 -13.36
N VAL A 22 -26.27 20.67 -14.34
CA VAL A 22 -24.96 20.52 -14.99
C VAL A 22 -23.83 20.75 -13.98
N PHE A 23 -23.92 21.79 -13.14
CA PHE A 23 -22.93 22.05 -12.09
C PHE A 23 -22.89 20.93 -11.05
N GLY A 24 -24.06 20.38 -10.68
CA GLY A 24 -24.18 19.25 -9.77
C GLY A 24 -23.55 17.98 -10.35
N LEU A 25 -23.79 17.68 -11.63
CA LEU A 25 -23.20 16.52 -12.31
C LEU A 25 -21.68 16.66 -12.46
N ILE A 26 -21.20 17.86 -12.77
CA ILE A 26 -19.74 18.14 -12.81
C ILE A 26 -19.16 18.02 -11.39
N GLY A 27 -19.84 18.56 -10.38
CA GLY A 27 -19.42 18.45 -8.99
C GLY A 27 -19.36 17.00 -8.49
N VAL A 28 -20.37 16.20 -8.83
CA VAL A 28 -20.42 14.75 -8.52
C VAL A 28 -19.36 13.99 -9.32
N GLY A 29 -19.15 14.31 -10.59
CA GLY A 29 -18.10 13.70 -11.41
C GLY A 29 -16.71 14.00 -10.88
N ILE A 30 -16.42 15.25 -10.53
CA ILE A 30 -15.16 15.65 -9.90
C ILE A 30 -15.02 15.01 -8.51
N ALA A 31 -16.09 14.95 -7.71
CA ALA A 31 -16.08 14.30 -6.40
C ALA A 31 -15.86 12.78 -6.51
N ALA A 32 -16.43 12.11 -7.51
CA ALA A 32 -16.21 10.68 -7.76
C ALA A 32 -14.79 10.39 -8.22
N LEU A 33 -14.21 11.26 -9.06
CA LEU A 33 -12.81 11.17 -9.46
C LEU A 33 -11.85 11.50 -8.29
N ARG A 34 -12.20 12.44 -7.40
CA ARG A 34 -11.41 12.84 -6.23
C ARG A 34 -11.59 11.94 -5.02
N ALA A 35 -12.69 11.19 -4.91
CA ALA A 35 -12.91 10.24 -3.83
C ALA A 35 -11.90 9.08 -3.85
N GLY A 36 -11.27 8.83 -5.01
CA GLY A 36 -10.10 7.95 -5.09
C GLY A 36 -8.81 8.56 -4.50
N GLU A 37 -8.71 9.89 -4.37
CA GLU A 37 -7.41 10.57 -4.21
C GLU A 37 -7.29 11.41 -2.91
N LEU A 38 -8.38 11.55 -2.15
CA LEU A 38 -8.41 12.35 -0.91
C LEU A 38 -7.80 11.64 0.33
N ARG A 39 -7.22 10.46 0.16
CA ARG A 39 -6.53 9.72 1.24
C ARG A 39 -5.01 9.98 1.32
N ALA A 40 -4.45 10.58 0.27
CA ALA A 40 -3.01 10.76 0.07
C ALA A 40 -2.25 11.45 1.23
N SER A 41 -2.87 12.36 1.99
CA SER A 41 -2.16 13.10 3.03
C SER A 41 -1.81 12.26 4.27
N SER A 42 -2.59 11.22 4.58
CA SER A 42 -2.29 10.28 5.67
C SER A 42 -1.43 9.11 5.20
N GLU A 43 -1.68 8.64 3.98
CA GLU A 43 -0.95 7.57 3.30
C GLU A 43 0.53 7.95 3.10
N VAL A 44 0.84 9.17 2.63
CA VAL A 44 2.23 9.63 2.43
C VAL A 44 3.03 9.63 3.74
N THR A 45 2.40 9.87 4.88
CA THR A 45 3.12 9.84 6.18
C THR A 45 3.40 8.41 6.64
N ALA A 46 2.50 7.47 6.36
CA ALA A 46 2.69 6.06 6.65
C ALA A 46 3.73 5.43 5.71
N GLN A 47 3.63 5.70 4.41
CA GLN A 47 4.58 5.26 3.39
C GLN A 47 6.01 5.70 3.70
N VAL A 48 6.24 7.00 3.95
CA VAL A 48 7.58 7.52 4.29
C VAL A 48 8.14 6.86 5.55
N ARG A 49 7.29 6.47 6.50
CA ARG A 49 7.75 5.75 7.71
C ARG A 49 8.08 4.30 7.42
N ALA A 50 7.24 3.60 6.66
CA ALA A 50 7.46 2.21 6.26
C ALA A 50 8.76 2.07 5.45
N GLU A 51 8.97 2.94 4.46
CA GLU A 51 10.20 3.03 3.66
C GLU A 51 11.43 3.23 4.55
N LEU A 52 11.37 4.18 5.49
CA LEU A 52 12.46 4.40 6.44
C LEU A 52 12.74 3.16 7.30
N ILE A 53 11.73 2.45 7.79
CA ILE A 53 11.92 1.25 8.62
C ILE A 53 12.49 0.10 7.78
N ALA A 54 11.94 -0.13 6.60
CA ALA A 54 12.39 -1.15 5.66
C ALA A 54 13.86 -0.96 5.27
N GLU A 55 14.23 0.23 4.79
CA GLU A 55 15.60 0.52 4.34
C GLU A 55 16.60 0.64 5.50
N SER A 56 16.25 1.37 6.57
CA SER A 56 17.24 1.75 7.59
C SER A 56 17.38 0.74 8.73
N VAL A 57 16.42 -0.16 8.90
CA VAL A 57 16.43 -1.15 9.98
C VAL A 57 16.43 -2.55 9.40
N ILE A 58 15.40 -2.91 8.63
CA ILE A 58 15.18 -4.31 8.25
C ILE A 58 16.24 -4.78 7.25
N ALA A 59 16.53 -3.98 6.21
CA ALA A 59 17.56 -4.33 5.23
C ALA A 59 18.95 -4.52 5.85
N LEU A 60 19.31 -3.75 6.90
CA LEU A 60 20.58 -3.88 7.61
C LEU A 60 20.69 -5.16 8.46
N LEU A 61 19.56 -5.78 8.80
CA LEU A 61 19.54 -7.03 9.55
C LEU A 61 19.74 -8.24 8.65
N LEU A 62 19.44 -8.12 7.36
CA LEU A 62 19.48 -9.21 6.40
C LEU A 62 20.89 -9.45 5.85
N GLY A 63 21.21 -10.73 5.65
CA GLY A 63 22.36 -11.17 4.88
C GLY A 63 21.92 -11.87 3.59
N PRO A 64 22.80 -11.98 2.57
CA PRO A 64 22.46 -12.63 1.29
C PRO A 64 21.96 -14.08 1.44
N GLY A 65 22.39 -14.78 2.49
CA GLY A 65 21.95 -16.14 2.79
C GLY A 65 20.51 -16.24 3.30
N ASP A 66 19.93 -15.14 3.79
CA ASP A 66 18.55 -15.11 4.29
C ASP A 66 17.51 -15.03 3.14
N LEU A 67 17.93 -14.63 1.94
CA LEU A 67 17.04 -14.51 0.77
C LEU A 67 16.98 -15.78 -0.09
N ALA A 68 17.92 -16.70 0.11
CA ALA A 68 18.04 -17.93 -0.69
C ALA A 68 16.99 -18.99 -0.34
N GLY A 69 16.23 -18.79 0.74
CA GLY A 69 15.21 -19.74 1.18
C GLY A 69 14.60 -19.36 2.52
N PRO A 70 13.67 -20.19 3.05
CA PRO A 70 12.94 -19.88 4.26
C PRO A 70 13.88 -19.71 5.46
N VAL A 71 13.76 -18.58 6.15
CA VAL A 71 14.52 -18.28 7.35
C VAL A 71 13.90 -19.01 8.54
N LEU A 72 14.64 -19.95 9.12
CA LEU A 72 14.12 -20.84 10.17
C LEU A 72 15.02 -20.90 11.41
N GLY A 73 14.48 -21.49 12.48
CA GLY A 73 15.25 -21.88 13.66
C GLY A 73 15.79 -20.69 14.46
N VAL A 74 17.11 -20.66 14.66
CA VAL A 74 17.76 -19.60 15.45
C VAL A 74 17.72 -18.27 14.72
N ARG A 75 17.99 -18.29 13.40
CA ARG A 75 18.05 -17.08 12.57
C ARG A 75 16.70 -16.36 12.52
N TYR A 76 15.61 -17.13 12.38
CA TYR A 76 14.24 -16.61 12.46
C TYR A 76 14.02 -15.81 13.75
N ARG A 77 14.33 -16.41 14.91
CA ARG A 77 14.10 -15.77 16.23
C ARG A 77 14.96 -14.53 16.45
N GLU A 78 16.12 -14.45 15.80
CA GLU A 78 16.97 -13.27 15.85
C GLU A 78 16.37 -12.12 15.05
N LEU A 79 15.91 -12.40 13.83
CA LEU A 79 15.24 -11.43 12.97
C LEU A 79 13.90 -10.99 13.55
N ASP A 80 13.05 -11.93 13.95
CA ASP A 80 11.74 -11.68 14.54
C ASP A 80 11.82 -10.76 15.76
N ARG A 81 12.75 -11.03 16.68
CA ARG A 81 12.97 -10.17 17.84
C ARG A 81 13.43 -8.76 17.47
N ALA A 82 14.35 -8.64 16.51
CA ALA A 82 14.85 -7.34 16.09
C ALA A 82 13.76 -6.54 15.37
N ILE A 83 13.01 -7.16 14.45
CA ILE A 83 11.90 -6.54 13.75
C ILE A 83 10.82 -6.11 14.73
N HIS A 84 10.48 -6.95 15.72
CA HIS A 84 9.50 -6.59 16.73
C HIS A 84 9.91 -5.34 17.54
N GLU A 85 11.17 -5.29 17.99
CA GLU A 85 11.73 -4.18 18.77
C GLU A 85 11.73 -2.85 17.99
N PHE A 86 11.97 -2.88 16.68
CA PHE A 86 12.12 -1.66 15.88
C PHE A 86 10.88 -1.24 15.08
N ALA A 87 10.07 -2.20 14.63
CA ALA A 87 8.94 -1.94 13.73
C ALA A 87 7.58 -2.05 14.43
N MET A 88 7.41 -2.91 15.44
CA MET A 88 6.07 -3.20 15.98
C MET A 88 5.71 -2.37 17.21
N GLU A 89 6.62 -2.22 18.18
CA GLU A 89 6.27 -1.55 19.46
C GLU A 89 5.92 -0.06 19.30
N ASP A 90 6.60 0.66 18.40
CA ASP A 90 6.50 2.13 18.30
C ASP A 90 5.90 2.65 16.99
N ALA A 91 5.86 1.84 15.92
CA ALA A 91 5.48 2.31 14.58
C ALA A 91 4.08 1.86 14.11
N GLY A 92 3.40 0.98 14.85
CA GLY A 92 2.05 0.52 14.49
C GLY A 92 2.02 -0.42 13.28
N VAL A 93 3.10 -1.19 13.08
CA VAL A 93 3.19 -2.20 12.03
C VAL A 93 2.62 -3.51 12.57
N GLU A 94 1.63 -4.07 11.88
CA GLU A 94 0.91 -5.29 12.29
C GLU A 94 1.53 -6.56 11.70
N ARG A 95 2.07 -6.44 10.47
CA ARG A 95 2.67 -7.52 9.69
C ARG A 95 3.95 -7.00 9.04
N VAL A 96 4.97 -7.85 8.98
CA VAL A 96 6.15 -7.66 8.14
C VAL A 96 6.36 -8.94 7.35
N LYS A 97 6.50 -8.84 6.03
CA LYS A 97 6.93 -9.93 5.15
C LYS A 97 8.19 -9.53 4.39
N ILE A 98 9.02 -10.52 4.07
CA ILE A 98 10.19 -10.34 3.23
C ILE A 98 10.09 -11.35 2.10
N TRP A 99 9.99 -10.82 0.90
CA TRP A 99 9.80 -11.56 -0.34
C TRP A 99 11.11 -11.64 -1.10
N ASN A 100 11.44 -12.83 -1.60
CA ASN A 100 12.50 -12.98 -2.59
C ASN A 100 11.92 -12.96 -4.01
N HIS A 101 12.81 -12.88 -5.00
CA HIS A 101 12.45 -12.75 -6.41
C HIS A 101 11.70 -13.98 -7.00
N ASP A 102 11.65 -15.10 -6.26
CA ASP A 102 10.91 -16.30 -6.66
C ASP A 102 9.43 -16.25 -6.20
N GLY A 103 8.99 -15.19 -5.52
CA GLY A 103 7.65 -15.09 -4.93
C GLY A 103 7.48 -15.89 -3.65
N MET A 104 8.58 -16.14 -2.94
CA MET A 104 8.57 -16.82 -1.65
C MET A 104 8.70 -15.81 -0.51
N VAL A 105 7.86 -15.99 0.52
CA VAL A 105 8.01 -15.30 1.80
C VAL A 105 9.16 -15.95 2.57
N VAL A 106 10.37 -15.37 2.49
CA VAL A 106 11.55 -15.91 3.20
C VAL A 106 11.49 -15.64 4.70
N PHE A 107 10.76 -14.59 5.10
CA PHE A 107 10.50 -14.25 6.49
C PHE A 107 9.13 -13.58 6.63
N SER A 108 8.42 -13.86 7.72
CA SER A 108 7.27 -13.10 8.20
C SER A 108 7.25 -13.14 9.72
N ASN A 109 6.74 -12.10 10.38
CA ASN A 109 6.49 -12.15 11.82
C ASN A 109 5.29 -13.06 12.18
N ASP A 110 4.59 -13.60 11.18
CA ASP A 110 3.80 -14.83 11.30
C ASP A 110 4.58 -15.99 10.69
N GLN A 111 5.04 -16.87 11.59
CA GLN A 111 5.86 -18.00 11.22
C GLN A 111 5.15 -18.97 10.25
N GLU A 112 3.82 -19.02 10.23
CA GLU A 112 3.06 -19.92 9.35
C GLU A 112 3.18 -19.53 7.87
N GLN A 113 3.53 -18.27 7.57
CA GLN A 113 3.72 -17.79 6.20
C GLN A 113 5.12 -18.06 5.64
N VAL A 114 6.09 -18.37 6.50
CA VAL A 114 7.48 -18.54 6.09
C VAL A 114 7.63 -19.76 5.16
N GLY A 115 8.08 -19.51 3.95
CA GLY A 115 8.25 -20.50 2.89
C GLY A 115 7.00 -20.76 2.04
N LEU A 116 5.95 -19.95 2.18
CA LEU A 116 4.87 -19.92 1.20
C LEU A 116 5.37 -19.30 -0.10
N GLU A 117 5.01 -19.95 -1.22
CA GLU A 117 5.16 -19.41 -2.57
C GLU A 117 3.77 -18.95 -3.02
N LEU A 118 3.64 -17.66 -3.31
CA LEU A 118 2.39 -17.03 -3.70
C LEU A 118 2.56 -16.35 -5.06
N GLU A 119 1.45 -16.09 -5.74
CA GLU A 119 1.48 -15.36 -6.99
C GLU A 119 1.83 -13.89 -6.72
N LEU A 120 2.76 -13.33 -7.48
CA LEU A 120 3.14 -11.93 -7.35
C LEU A 120 2.02 -11.08 -7.96
N GLU A 121 1.33 -10.32 -7.12
CA GLU A 121 0.30 -9.35 -7.53
C GLU A 121 0.96 -8.05 -8.05
N GLU A 122 0.15 -7.12 -8.57
CA GLU A 122 0.62 -5.92 -9.30
C GLU A 122 1.60 -5.07 -8.48
N ASP A 123 1.25 -4.72 -7.24
CA ASP A 123 2.08 -3.87 -6.37
C ASP A 123 3.42 -4.52 -6.00
N LEU A 124 3.41 -5.83 -5.75
CA LEU A 124 4.63 -6.58 -5.44
C LEU A 124 5.55 -6.70 -6.67
N LEU A 125 4.97 -6.84 -7.87
CA LEU A 125 5.72 -6.81 -9.14
C LEU A 125 6.36 -5.43 -9.38
N GLU A 126 5.60 -4.35 -9.21
CA GLU A 126 6.14 -2.98 -9.30
C GLU A 126 7.30 -2.76 -8.32
N ALA A 127 7.20 -3.32 -7.12
CA ALA A 127 8.29 -3.30 -6.15
C ALA A 127 9.52 -4.07 -6.62
N PHE A 128 9.38 -5.25 -7.22
CA PHE A 128 10.53 -5.92 -7.83
C PHE A 128 11.12 -5.17 -9.04
N GLU A 129 10.36 -4.30 -9.70
CA GLU A 129 10.87 -3.37 -10.72
C GLU A 129 11.59 -2.14 -10.13
N GLY A 130 11.61 -2.01 -8.79
CA GLY A 130 12.31 -0.97 -8.06
C GLY A 130 11.44 0.23 -7.68
N GLU A 131 10.12 0.12 -7.80
CA GLU A 131 9.17 1.17 -7.41
C GLU A 131 8.60 0.93 -6.01
N VAL A 132 8.46 1.96 -5.17
CA VAL A 132 7.76 1.80 -3.89
C VAL A 132 6.26 1.85 -4.16
N ALA A 133 5.56 0.73 -3.94
CA ALA A 133 4.10 0.65 -4.04
C ALA A 133 3.45 0.73 -2.65
N SER A 134 2.27 1.34 -2.54
CA SER A 134 1.54 1.41 -1.27
C SER A 134 0.05 1.59 -1.50
N GLU A 135 -0.76 0.87 -0.74
CA GLU A 135 -2.21 0.96 -0.86
C GLU A 135 -2.94 0.70 0.47
N ILE A 136 -4.24 0.99 0.49
CA ILE A 136 -5.14 0.48 1.54
C ILE A 136 -5.81 -0.77 1.01
N SER A 137 -5.26 -1.92 1.40
CA SER A 137 -5.75 -3.24 1.05
C SER A 137 -7.03 -3.58 1.81
N ASP A 138 -7.96 -4.23 1.12
CA ASP A 138 -9.15 -4.85 1.70
C ASP A 138 -8.92 -6.33 2.08
N LEU A 139 -7.64 -6.77 1.99
CA LEU A 139 -7.16 -8.11 2.37
C LEU A 139 -7.80 -9.24 1.55
N SER A 140 -8.38 -8.94 0.38
CA SER A 140 -9.01 -9.94 -0.48
C SER A 140 -8.01 -10.82 -1.22
N GLU A 141 -6.78 -10.35 -1.38
CA GLU A 141 -5.69 -11.05 -2.06
C GLU A 141 -5.24 -12.30 -1.32
N SER A 142 -4.58 -13.21 -2.05
CA SER A 142 -4.21 -14.53 -1.54
C SER A 142 -3.07 -14.49 -0.51
N GLU A 143 -2.23 -13.45 -0.55
CA GLU A 143 -1.16 -13.25 0.43
C GLU A 143 -1.63 -12.76 1.80
N ASN A 144 -2.88 -12.27 1.86
CA ASN A 144 -3.45 -11.60 3.02
C ASN A 144 -4.43 -12.48 3.81
N GLU A 145 -4.43 -13.81 3.58
CA GLU A 145 -5.37 -14.71 4.24
C GLU A 145 -5.32 -14.65 5.77
N SER A 146 -4.13 -14.50 6.36
CA SER A 146 -3.95 -14.44 7.80
C SER A 146 -4.26 -13.05 8.38
N GLU A 147 -4.03 -12.02 7.58
CA GLU A 147 -4.12 -10.60 7.89
C GLU A 147 -5.57 -10.19 8.13
N ARG A 148 -6.51 -10.90 7.49
CA ARG A 148 -7.97 -10.77 7.74
C ARG A 148 -8.36 -10.99 9.22
N ALA A 149 -7.51 -11.63 10.01
CA ALA A 149 -7.73 -11.77 11.46
C ALA A 149 -7.25 -10.55 12.27
N LEU A 150 -6.40 -9.70 11.69
CA LEU A 150 -5.81 -8.52 12.32
C LEU A 150 -6.72 -7.30 12.18
N ALA A 151 -7.27 -7.07 10.97
CA ALA A 151 -8.12 -5.93 10.66
C ALA A 151 -9.06 -6.21 9.46
N ASP A 152 -10.02 -5.30 9.23
CA ASP A 152 -10.85 -5.31 8.02
C ASP A 152 -10.12 -4.68 6.81
N GLN A 153 -9.12 -3.83 7.06
CA GLN A 153 -8.27 -3.19 6.05
C GLN A 153 -6.89 -2.90 6.67
N LEU A 154 -5.84 -3.00 5.87
CA LEU A 154 -4.48 -2.59 6.24
C LEU A 154 -3.92 -1.59 5.23
N PHE A 155 -2.95 -0.80 5.68
CA PHE A 155 -2.13 0.00 4.78
C PHE A 155 -0.86 -0.80 4.51
N GLU A 156 -0.68 -1.21 3.27
CA GLU A 156 0.44 -2.05 2.82
C GLU A 156 1.44 -1.17 2.08
N THR A 157 2.74 -1.48 2.22
CA THR A 157 3.81 -0.73 1.56
C THR A 157 4.92 -1.67 1.15
N TYR A 158 5.09 -1.81 -0.14
CA TYR A 158 6.10 -2.66 -0.76
C TYR A 158 7.35 -1.85 -1.05
N VAL A 159 8.44 -2.18 -0.36
CA VAL A 159 9.72 -1.45 -0.41
C VAL A 159 10.80 -2.35 -1.02
N PRO A 160 11.30 -2.04 -2.23
CA PRO A 160 12.45 -2.75 -2.79
C PRO A 160 13.71 -2.51 -1.97
N ILE A 161 14.50 -3.57 -1.77
CA ILE A 161 15.78 -3.49 -1.09
C ILE A 161 16.91 -4.11 -1.91
N ASN A 162 18.08 -3.48 -1.76
CA ASN A 162 19.34 -3.92 -2.36
C ASN A 162 20.38 -4.12 -1.24
N LEU A 163 20.71 -5.37 -0.92
CA LEU A 163 21.68 -5.74 0.11
C LEU A 163 23.10 -5.31 -0.24
N SER A 164 23.37 -5.07 -1.54
CA SER A 164 24.68 -4.66 -2.04
C SER A 164 24.99 -3.17 -1.85
N GLY A 165 24.03 -2.35 -1.41
CA GLY A 165 24.22 -0.92 -1.09
C GLY A 165 24.71 -0.05 -2.25
N GLY A 166 24.74 -0.56 -3.48
CA GLY A 166 25.13 0.18 -4.66
C GLY A 166 23.94 0.94 -5.21
N THR A 167 24.05 2.27 -5.29
CA THR A 167 23.07 3.15 -5.96
C THR A 167 23.06 2.96 -7.48
N GLY A 168 23.03 1.72 -7.96
CA GLY A 168 23.18 1.38 -9.38
C GLY A 168 23.18 -0.11 -9.73
N SER A 169 22.79 -1.03 -8.82
CA SER A 169 22.27 -2.32 -9.26
C SER A 169 20.80 -2.12 -9.60
N GLU A 170 20.44 -2.30 -10.87
CA GLU A 170 19.05 -2.27 -11.36
C GLU A 170 18.22 -3.46 -10.86
N GLU A 171 18.79 -4.34 -10.05
CA GLU A 171 18.21 -5.63 -9.66
C GLU A 171 17.90 -5.60 -8.17
N VAL A 172 16.60 -5.63 -7.85
CA VAL A 172 16.05 -5.68 -6.48
C VAL A 172 16.32 -7.06 -5.89
N ASP A 173 17.03 -7.12 -4.76
CA ASP A 173 17.37 -8.39 -4.10
C ASP A 173 16.14 -9.02 -3.40
N ALA A 174 15.28 -8.16 -2.83
CA ALA A 174 14.08 -8.55 -2.10
C ALA A 174 13.10 -7.37 -1.98
N VAL A 175 11.85 -7.68 -1.64
CA VAL A 175 10.84 -6.68 -1.27
C VAL A 175 10.44 -6.88 0.18
N ILE A 176 10.35 -5.78 0.92
CA ILE A 176 9.79 -5.75 2.27
C ILE A 176 8.38 -5.20 2.18
N GLU A 177 7.44 -5.91 2.79
CA GLU A 177 6.04 -5.51 2.97
C GLU A 177 5.77 -5.25 4.46
#